data_AF-A0A7S1EFB5-F1
#
_entry.id   AF-A0A7S1EFB5-F1
#
_cell.length_a   1.000
_cell.length_b   1.000
_cell.length_c   1.000
_cell.angle_alpha   90.00
_cell.angle_beta   90.00
_cell.angle_gamma   90.00
#
_symmetry.space_group_name_H-M   'P 1'
#
loop_
_entity.id
_entity.type
_entity.pdbx_description
1 polymer ?
#
loop_
_entity_poly.entity_id
_entity_poly.type
_entity_poly.pdbx_seq_one_letter_code
_entity_poly.pdbx_strand_id
1 'polypeptide(L)'
;AMFMNTAIDQNLAKFRADNGRDPTADEAAKIKDWVLANVRGTVQADILKEDQGQNTCIFSTEFSLKVMGDIAEYFVHHNVRNFYSVSISGYHIAEAGANPISQLALTLSNGFTFVEAYLARGMHIDDFAPNLSFFFSNGM
;
A
#
# COMPACT_ATOMS: atom_id res chain seq x y z
N ALA A 1 7.85 -1.41 -5.10
CA ALA A 1 9.01 -0.84 -5.82
C ALA A 1 8.98 -1.10 -7.33
N MET A 2 8.95 -2.37 -7.79
CA MET A 2 8.95 -2.69 -9.23
C MET A 2 7.83 -2.00 -10.00
N PHE A 3 6.58 -2.11 -9.51
CA PHE A 3 5.43 -1.45 -10.12
C PHE A 3 5.61 0.07 -10.29
N MET A 4 6.15 0.75 -9.27
CA MET A 4 6.36 2.21 -9.32
C MET A 4 7.40 2.58 -10.39
N ASN A 5 8.50 1.82 -10.51
CA ASN A 5 9.48 2.03 -11.57
C ASN A 5 8.85 1.82 -12.95
N THR A 6 8.06 0.76 -13.14
CA THR A 6 7.36 0.52 -14.41
C THR A 6 6.44 1.68 -14.79
N ALA A 7 5.67 2.22 -13.84
CA ALA A 7 4.81 3.38 -14.09
C ALA A 7 5.61 4.64 -14.48
N ILE A 8 6.77 4.85 -13.85
CA ILE A 8 7.68 5.96 -14.18
C ILE A 8 8.27 5.77 -15.58
N ASP A 9 8.77 4.57 -15.88
CA ASP A 9 9.40 4.24 -17.16
C ASP A 9 8.43 4.39 -18.34
N GLN A 10 7.15 4.03 -18.15
CA GLN A 10 6.11 4.26 -19.15
C GLN A 10 5.96 5.74 -19.52
N ASN A 11 6.03 6.64 -18.52
CA ASN A 11 5.90 8.07 -18.76
C ASN A 11 7.17 8.69 -19.32
N LEU A 12 8.35 8.19 -18.94
CA LEU A 12 9.62 8.56 -19.57
C LEU A 12 9.68 8.11 -21.04
N ALA A 13 9.19 6.90 -21.34
CA ALA A 13 9.09 6.40 -22.71
C ALA A 13 8.09 7.23 -23.54
N LYS A 14 6.96 7.61 -22.95
CA LYS A 14 6.00 8.51 -23.58
C LYS A 14 6.63 9.87 -23.90
N PHE A 15 7.36 10.47 -22.95
CA PHE A 15 8.07 11.73 -23.19
C PHE A 15 9.05 11.62 -24.37
N ARG A 16 9.84 10.54 -24.44
CA ARG A 16 10.76 10.30 -25.55
C ARG A 16 10.03 10.21 -26.90
N ALA A 17 8.90 9.49 -26.94
CA ALA A 17 8.11 9.34 -28.16
C ALA A 17 7.49 10.67 -28.62
N ASP A 18 6.98 11.46 -27.68
CA ASP A 18 6.30 12.72 -27.99
C ASP A 18 7.29 13.85 -28.38
N ASN A 19 8.52 13.83 -27.84
CA ASN A 19 9.50 14.91 -28.00
C ASN A 19 10.72 14.55 -28.87
N GLY A 20 10.91 13.28 -29.23
CA GLY A 20 12.03 12.82 -30.05
C GLY A 20 13.41 12.92 -29.38
N ARG A 21 13.47 13.07 -28.05
CA ARG A 21 14.71 13.17 -27.26
C ARG A 21 14.53 12.62 -25.86
N ASP A 22 15.64 12.33 -25.18
CA ASP A 22 15.61 12.04 -23.75
C ASP A 22 15.22 13.28 -22.92
N PRO A 23 14.52 13.07 -21.78
CA PRO A 23 14.27 14.13 -20.83
C PRO A 23 15.59 14.56 -20.17
N THR A 24 15.71 15.86 -19.92
CA THR A 24 16.72 16.39 -19.01
C THR A 24 16.49 15.88 -17.58
N ALA A 25 17.48 16.04 -16.69
CA ALA A 25 17.34 15.62 -15.29
C ALA A 25 16.12 16.27 -14.61
N ASP A 26 15.89 17.56 -14.85
CA ASP A 26 14.76 18.30 -14.28
C ASP A 26 13.40 17.83 -14.84
N GLU A 27 13.34 17.51 -16.14
CA GLU A 27 12.13 16.96 -16.76
C GLU A 27 11.83 15.56 -16.21
N ALA A 28 12.85 14.71 -16.09
CA ALA A 28 12.72 13.36 -15.54
C ALA A 28 12.24 13.38 -14.08
N ALA A 29 12.76 14.30 -13.26
CA ALA A 29 12.30 14.50 -11.89
C ALA A 29 10.82 14.90 -11.83
N LYS A 30 10.41 15.88 -12.64
CA LYS A 30 9.00 16.30 -12.72
C LYS A 30 8.07 15.19 -13.20
N ILE A 31 8.52 14.39 -14.18
CA ILE A 31 7.77 13.22 -14.66
C ILE A 31 7.58 12.23 -13.51
N LYS A 32 8.66 11.90 -12.78
CA LYS A 32 8.60 10.98 -11.65
C LYS A 32 7.62 11.46 -10.57
N ASP A 33 7.72 12.71 -10.14
CA ASP A 33 6.84 13.27 -9.10
C ASP A 33 5.38 13.26 -9.55
N TRP A 34 5.12 13.61 -10.82
CA TRP A 34 3.78 13.55 -11.40
C TRP A 34 3.24 12.12 -11.42
N VAL A 35 4.05 11.14 -11.82
CA VAL A 35 3.63 9.73 -11.84
C VAL A 35 3.29 9.25 -10.44
N LEU A 36 4.15 9.50 -9.45
CA LEU A 36 3.92 9.09 -8.08
C LEU A 36 2.61 9.68 -7.52
N ALA A 37 2.31 10.94 -7.82
CA ALA A 37 1.06 11.57 -7.37
C ALA A 37 -0.19 11.04 -8.09
N ASN A 38 -0.07 10.52 -9.31
CA ASN A 38 -1.22 10.16 -10.16
C ASN A 38 -1.44 8.66 -10.34
N VAL A 39 -0.44 7.82 -10.05
CA VAL A 39 -0.54 6.37 -10.23
C VAL A 39 -1.64 5.78 -9.35
N ARG A 40 -2.50 4.93 -9.94
CA ARG A 40 -3.62 4.28 -9.26
C ARG A 40 -3.34 2.79 -9.07
N GLY A 41 -3.69 2.26 -7.91
CA GLY A 41 -3.60 0.82 -7.64
C GLY A 41 -3.69 0.48 -6.16
N THR A 42 -3.57 -0.81 -5.86
CA THR A 42 -3.55 -1.34 -4.49
C THR A 42 -2.49 -2.42 -4.41
N VAL A 43 -1.69 -2.42 -3.34
CA VAL A 43 -0.92 -3.60 -2.93
C VAL A 43 -1.62 -4.22 -1.72
N GLN A 44 -1.72 -5.55 -1.67
CA GLN A 44 -2.48 -6.21 -0.60
C GLN A 44 -1.78 -6.05 0.76
N ALA A 45 -0.51 -6.47 0.85
CA ALA A 45 0.49 -6.16 1.90
C ALA A 45 0.07 -6.20 3.39
N ASP A 46 -1.13 -6.68 3.76
CA ASP A 46 -1.52 -6.85 5.16
C ASP A 46 -0.74 -8.03 5.75
N ILE A 47 0.30 -7.76 6.54
CA ILE A 47 1.11 -8.80 7.17
C ILE A 47 0.40 -9.45 8.38
N LEU A 48 -0.56 -8.77 9.01
CA LEU A 48 -1.22 -9.28 10.21
C LEU A 48 -2.13 -10.46 9.86
N LYS A 49 -2.83 -10.40 8.71
CA LYS A 49 -3.58 -11.56 8.19
C LYS A 49 -2.70 -12.70 7.68
N GLU A 50 -1.45 -12.42 7.30
CA GLU A 50 -0.51 -13.48 6.92
C GLU A 50 -0.15 -14.37 8.11
N ASP A 51 0.04 -13.80 9.29
CA ASP A 51 0.27 -14.59 10.51
C ASP A 51 -1.01 -15.31 11.00
N GLN A 52 -2.17 -14.65 10.89
CA GLN A 52 -3.43 -15.14 11.46
C GLN A 52 -4.16 -16.18 10.61
N GLY A 53 -4.06 -16.14 9.28
CA GLY A 53 -4.91 -16.95 8.40
C GLY A 53 -4.26 -17.51 7.15
N GLN A 54 -3.26 -16.84 6.57
CA GLN A 54 -2.74 -17.21 5.25
C GLN A 54 -1.37 -17.90 5.26
N ASN A 55 -0.58 -17.73 6.33
CA ASN A 55 0.71 -18.37 6.59
C ASN A 55 1.74 -18.18 5.45
N THR A 56 1.84 -16.97 4.88
CA THR A 56 2.87 -16.65 3.86
C THR A 56 3.91 -15.62 4.32
N CYS A 57 4.02 -15.37 5.63
CA CYS A 57 5.09 -14.53 6.19
C CYS A 57 6.48 -15.11 5.87
N ILE A 58 7.31 -14.32 5.19
CA ILE A 58 8.73 -14.67 4.90
C ILE A 58 9.68 -13.98 5.89
N PHE A 59 9.31 -12.78 6.36
CA PHE A 59 10.04 -12.02 7.37
C PHE A 59 9.27 -12.03 8.70
N SER A 60 9.91 -11.60 9.79
CA SER A 60 9.21 -11.41 11.06
C SER A 60 8.10 -10.36 10.92
N THR A 61 7.03 -10.53 11.69
CA THR A 61 5.89 -9.60 11.71
C THR A 61 6.35 -8.18 12.04
N GLU A 62 7.22 -8.02 13.04
CA GLU A 62 7.77 -6.73 13.44
C GLU A 62 8.54 -6.03 12.31
N PHE A 63 9.42 -6.77 11.62
CA PHE A 63 10.18 -6.21 10.50
C PHE A 63 9.26 -5.80 9.35
N SER A 64 8.26 -6.63 9.06
CA SER A 64 7.29 -6.35 8.00
C SER A 64 6.43 -5.13 8.32
N LEU A 65 5.92 -5.00 9.55
CA LEU A 65 5.21 -3.82 10.02
C LEU A 65 6.07 -2.55 9.93
N LYS A 66 7.36 -2.67 10.28
CA LYS A 66 8.33 -1.58 10.13
C LYS A 66 8.43 -1.13 8.67
N VAL A 67 8.61 -2.06 7.73
CA VAL A 67 8.74 -1.74 6.30
C VAL A 67 7.44 -1.22 5.70
N MET A 68 6.28 -1.70 6.15
CA MET A 68 4.99 -1.14 5.76
C MET A 68 4.85 0.32 6.20
N GLY A 69 5.31 0.65 7.42
CA GLY A 69 5.41 2.03 7.89
C GLY A 69 6.31 2.89 7.01
N ASP A 70 7.48 2.37 6.60
CA ASP A 70 8.39 3.07 5.67
C ASP A 70 7.71 3.38 4.32
N ILE A 71 6.86 2.45 3.82
CA ILE A 71 6.11 2.64 2.58
C ILE A 71 5.03 3.72 2.76
N ALA A 72 4.27 3.68 3.85
CA ALA A 72 3.24 4.67 4.14
C ALA A 72 3.85 6.08 4.28
N GLU A 73 4.97 6.20 4.99
CA GLU A 73 5.72 7.45 5.12
C GLU A 73 6.24 7.96 3.77
N TYR A 74 6.79 7.06 2.93
CA TYR A 74 7.20 7.41 1.57
C TYR A 74 6.04 7.96 0.74
N PHE A 75 4.86 7.35 0.87
CA PHE A 75 3.65 7.78 0.14
C PHE A 75 3.21 9.18 0.56
N VAL A 76 3.20 9.48 1.86
CA VAL A 76 2.88 10.81 2.38
C VAL A 76 3.90 11.84 1.85
N HIS A 77 5.19 11.56 1.98
CA HIS A 77 6.25 12.47 1.56
C HIS A 77 6.23 12.76 0.05
N HIS A 78 5.86 11.79 -0.79
CA HIS A 78 5.82 11.93 -2.25
C HIS A 78 4.41 12.14 -2.79
N ASN A 79 3.45 12.48 -1.93
CA ASN A 79 2.07 12.78 -2.31
C ASN A 79 1.37 11.66 -3.12
N VAL A 80 1.68 10.39 -2.82
CA VAL A 80 1.08 9.21 -3.46
C VAL A 80 -0.31 8.96 -2.85
N ARG A 81 -1.31 9.69 -3.34
CA ARG A 81 -2.70 9.64 -2.80
C ARG A 81 -3.62 8.66 -3.50
N ASN A 82 -3.22 8.20 -4.68
CA ASN A 82 -4.05 7.40 -5.57
C ASN A 82 -3.74 5.88 -5.49
N PHE A 83 -2.76 5.51 -4.68
CA PHE A 83 -2.34 4.13 -4.49
C PHE A 83 -2.54 3.71 -3.02
N TYR A 84 -3.26 2.62 -2.80
CA TYR A 84 -3.49 2.07 -1.47
C TYR A 84 -2.28 1.22 -1.05
N SER A 85 -1.58 1.64 0.01
CA SER A 85 -0.35 0.99 0.49
C SER A 85 -0.60 -0.32 1.23
N VAL A 86 -1.85 -0.55 1.66
CA VAL A 86 -2.30 -1.77 2.32
C VAL A 86 -3.77 -2.05 1.98
N SER A 87 -4.09 -3.33 1.88
CA SER A 87 -5.45 -3.86 1.81
C SER A 87 -5.69 -4.79 2.99
N ILE A 88 -6.25 -4.21 4.06
CA ILE A 88 -6.52 -4.87 5.33
C ILE A 88 -7.59 -5.94 5.09
N SER A 89 -7.22 -7.21 5.23
CA SER A 89 -7.98 -8.31 4.64
C SER A 89 -8.47 -9.32 5.67
N GLY A 90 -9.79 -9.50 5.71
CA GLY A 90 -10.46 -10.58 6.42
C GLY A 90 -10.73 -11.80 5.55
N TYR A 91 -10.67 -11.66 4.22
CA TYR A 91 -11.01 -12.75 3.30
C TYR A 91 -10.31 -14.06 3.66
N HIS A 92 -8.99 -14.04 3.81
CA HIS A 92 -8.20 -15.25 4.09
C HIS A 92 -8.43 -15.80 5.49
N ILE A 93 -8.75 -14.94 6.46
CA ILE A 93 -9.13 -15.34 7.81
C ILE A 93 -10.46 -16.12 7.77
N ALA A 94 -11.42 -15.65 6.95
CA ALA A 94 -12.68 -16.37 6.73
C ALA A 94 -12.47 -17.71 6.01
N GLU A 95 -11.66 -17.73 4.95
CA GLU A 95 -11.34 -18.97 4.22
C GLU A 95 -10.60 -19.99 5.10
N ALA A 96 -9.90 -19.54 6.14
CA ALA A 96 -9.31 -20.40 7.15
C ALA A 96 -10.31 -20.97 8.18
N GLY A 97 -11.61 -20.63 8.05
CA GLY A 97 -12.70 -21.17 8.87
C GLY A 97 -13.27 -20.20 9.92
N ALA A 98 -12.85 -18.94 9.93
CA ALA A 98 -13.43 -17.95 10.85
C ALA A 98 -14.88 -17.62 10.46
N ASN A 99 -15.77 -17.58 11.45
CA ASN A 99 -17.15 -17.11 11.24
C ASN A 99 -17.17 -15.59 10.92
N PRO A 100 -18.29 -15.05 10.39
CA PRO A 100 -18.37 -13.65 9.98
C PRO A 100 -18.06 -12.63 11.09
N ILE A 101 -18.39 -12.93 12.35
CA ILE A 101 -18.09 -12.07 13.50
C ILE A 101 -16.58 -12.01 13.71
N SER A 102 -15.93 -13.18 13.76
CA SER A 102 -14.48 -13.28 13.91
C SER A 102 -13.74 -12.61 12.75
N GLN A 103 -14.19 -12.83 11.50
CA GLN A 103 -13.63 -12.18 10.33
C GLN A 103 -13.65 -10.65 10.48
N LEU A 104 -14.82 -10.08 10.75
CA LEU A 104 -14.98 -8.63 10.86
C LEU A 104 -14.15 -8.07 12.02
N ALA A 105 -14.23 -8.68 13.20
CA ALA A 105 -13.54 -8.22 14.40
C ALA A 105 -12.02 -8.21 14.22
N LEU A 106 -11.44 -9.31 13.72
CA LEU A 106 -9.99 -9.42 13.51
C LEU A 106 -9.51 -8.46 12.42
N THR A 107 -10.26 -8.31 11.34
CA THR A 107 -9.91 -7.39 10.24
C THR A 107 -9.88 -5.94 10.69
N LEU A 108 -10.91 -5.50 11.43
CA LEU A 108 -10.94 -4.14 11.99
C LEU A 108 -9.85 -3.94 13.04
N SER A 109 -9.58 -4.95 13.87
CA SER A 109 -8.47 -4.93 14.83
C SER A 109 -7.11 -4.78 14.14
N ASN A 110 -6.87 -5.51 13.04
CA ASN A 110 -5.66 -5.37 12.23
C ASN A 110 -5.57 -3.97 11.61
N GLY A 111 -6.70 -3.43 11.12
CA GLY A 111 -6.78 -2.06 10.61
C GLY A 111 -6.40 -1.00 11.65
N PHE A 112 -6.96 -1.09 12.86
CA PHE A 112 -6.57 -0.20 13.96
C PHE A 112 -5.11 -0.38 14.38
N THR A 113 -4.56 -1.59 14.27
CA THR A 113 -3.14 -1.82 14.54
C THR A 113 -2.24 -1.06 13.55
N PHE A 114 -2.61 -1.02 12.26
CA PHE A 114 -1.88 -0.19 11.29
C PHE A 114 -2.01 1.30 11.58
N VAL A 115 -3.21 1.77 11.96
CA VAL A 115 -3.44 3.16 12.36
C VAL A 115 -2.50 3.55 13.52
N GLU A 116 -2.49 2.76 14.59
CA GLU A 116 -1.63 3.02 15.75
C GLU A 116 -0.14 2.94 15.38
N ALA A 117 0.26 1.98 14.54
CA ALA A 117 1.64 1.85 14.09
C ALA A 117 2.12 3.08 13.29
N TYR A 118 1.26 3.68 12.47
CA TYR A 118 1.58 4.88 11.69
C TYR A 118 1.52 6.15 12.55
N LEU A 119 0.59 6.25 13.50
CA LEU A 119 0.56 7.33 14.49
C LEU A 119 1.81 7.33 15.38
N ALA A 120 2.28 6.15 15.80
CA ALA A 120 3.51 6.01 16.58
C ALA A 120 4.78 6.46 15.82
N ARG A 121 4.69 6.54 14.48
CA ARG A 121 5.73 7.13 13.61
C ARG A 121 5.60 8.64 13.43
N GLY A 122 4.59 9.28 14.02
CA GLY A 122 4.35 10.72 13.91
C GLY A 122 3.66 11.15 12.63
N MET A 123 3.05 10.22 11.87
CA MET A 123 2.24 10.55 10.70
C MET A 123 0.89 11.12 11.15
N HIS A 124 0.35 12.12 10.44
CA HIS A 124 -1.00 12.62 10.73
C HIS A 124 -2.07 11.66 10.18
N ILE A 125 -3.17 11.48 10.93
CA ILE A 125 -4.22 10.49 10.57
C ILE A 125 -4.79 10.73 9.17
N ASP A 126 -5.02 11.99 8.79
CA ASP A 126 -5.59 12.35 7.49
C ASP A 126 -4.62 12.11 6.31
N ASP A 127 -3.32 11.93 6.58
CA ASP A 127 -2.32 11.73 5.53
C ASP A 127 -2.31 10.29 5.01
N PHE A 128 -2.69 9.31 5.85
CA PHE A 128 -2.62 7.90 5.50
C PHE A 128 -3.96 7.16 5.59
N ALA A 129 -4.91 7.60 6.42
CA ALA A 129 -6.20 6.91 6.57
C ALA A 129 -6.97 6.76 5.24
N PRO A 130 -6.98 7.76 4.32
CA PRO A 130 -7.61 7.61 3.00
C PRO A 130 -6.98 6.53 2.12
N ASN A 131 -5.73 6.13 2.40
CA ASN A 131 -5.00 5.11 1.66
C ASN A 131 -5.14 3.70 2.26
N LEU A 132 -5.96 3.53 3.31
CA LEU A 132 -6.32 2.22 3.85
C LEU A 132 -7.48 1.64 3.04
N SER A 133 -7.25 0.51 2.37
CA SER A 133 -8.32 -0.26 1.72
C SER A 133 -8.66 -1.50 2.53
N PHE A 134 -9.87 -2.03 2.36
CA PHE A 134 -10.36 -3.22 3.07
C PHE A 134 -10.81 -4.31 2.10
N PHE A 135 -10.67 -5.56 2.52
CA PHE A 135 -11.10 -6.73 1.73
C PHE A 135 -11.73 -7.82 2.59
N PHE A 136 -13.04 -8.02 2.43
CA PHE A 136 -13.86 -8.98 3.17
C PHE A 136 -14.33 -10.13 2.28
N SER A 137 -14.61 -11.29 2.89
CA SER A 137 -15.32 -12.41 2.29
C SER A 137 -16.80 -12.37 2.68
N ASN A 138 -17.66 -12.67 1.70
CA ASN A 138 -19.09 -12.93 1.92
C ASN A 138 -19.36 -14.44 1.83
N GLY A 139 -20.05 -14.98 2.83
CA GLY A 139 -20.57 -16.35 2.86
C GLY A 139 -22.09 -16.38 2.91
N MET A 140 -22.66 -17.58 3.07
CA MET A 140 -24.10 -17.78 3.34
C MET A 140 -24.48 -17.45 4.78
#